data_AF-A0A5D0QN80-F1
#
_entry.id   AF-A0A5D0QN80-F1
#
_cell.length_a   1.000
_cell.length_b   1.000
_cell.length_c   1.000
_cell.angle_alpha   90.00
_cell.angle_beta   90.00
_cell.angle_gamma   90.00
#
_symmetry.space_group_name_H-M   'P 1'
#
loop_
_entity.id
_entity.type
_entity.pdbx_description
1 polymer ?
#
loop_
_entity_poly.entity_id
_entity_poly.type
_entity_poly.pdbx_seq_one_letter_code
_entity_poly.pdbx_strand_id
1 'polypeptide(L)'
;MRISVAAVVVPLVLCLTACGPGPLPPQATTPPATTPAPEATPALAGPGTVCGEVKAADGSPAAVAVERGRAGCAEAQRVLRAYYRPRTAKQGTAGIATVAGWECASNTAAEAMRTGRLTSCRKGTATIVADVIP
;
A
#
# COMPACT_ATOMS: atom_id res chain seq x y z
N MET A 1 23.05 -23.84 -20.64
CA MET A 1 24.20 -23.10 -21.19
C MET A 1 24.79 -22.24 -20.07
N ARG A 2 26.05 -22.51 -19.71
CA ARG A 2 26.88 -21.65 -18.85
C ARG A 2 27.51 -20.56 -19.73
N ILE A 3 27.80 -19.38 -19.17
CA ILE A 3 29.08 -18.66 -19.30
C ILE A 3 29.14 -17.62 -18.17
N SER A 4 30.27 -17.65 -17.46
CA SER A 4 30.73 -16.75 -16.41
C SER A 4 31.90 -15.90 -16.95
N VAL A 5 32.09 -14.65 -16.50
CA VAL A 5 33.38 -13.90 -16.42
C VAL A 5 33.15 -12.78 -15.36
N ALA A 6 33.74 -12.75 -14.15
CA ALA A 6 35.11 -12.35 -13.72
C ALA A 6 35.49 -10.92 -14.19
N ALA A 7 36.17 -10.00 -13.49
CA ALA A 7 37.07 -9.97 -12.34
C ALA A 7 37.17 -8.49 -11.81
N VAL A 8 37.27 -8.22 -10.50
CA VAL A 8 38.48 -7.75 -9.73
C VAL A 8 38.94 -6.31 -10.12
N VAL A 9 39.14 -5.32 -9.23
CA VAL A 9 40.37 -5.05 -8.42
C VAL A 9 40.10 -3.90 -7.42
N VAL A 10 40.66 -4.05 -6.21
CA VAL A 10 40.70 -3.15 -5.03
C VAL A 10 41.77 -2.05 -5.20
N PRO A 11 41.68 -0.91 -4.47
CA PRO A 11 42.83 -0.60 -3.62
C PRO A 11 42.46 -0.13 -2.20
N LEU A 12 43.19 -0.74 -1.28
CA LEU A 12 43.42 -0.42 0.12
C LEU A 12 44.53 0.64 0.19
N VAL A 13 44.33 1.77 0.87
CA VAL A 13 45.43 2.65 1.32
C VAL A 13 45.16 3.15 2.74
N LEU A 14 46.00 2.68 3.67
CA LEU A 14 46.19 3.17 5.03
C LEU A 14 46.97 4.51 5.04
N CYS A 15 46.82 5.29 6.12
CA CYS A 15 47.79 6.15 6.86
C CYS A 15 47.06 7.39 7.43
N LEU A 16 47.37 8.00 8.58
CA LEU A 16 48.12 7.75 9.82
C LEU A 16 47.77 8.94 10.75
N THR A 17 47.56 8.67 12.04
CA THR A 17 47.85 9.51 13.23
C THR A 17 47.73 11.05 13.18
N ALA A 18 46.82 11.60 13.99
CA ALA A 18 47.01 12.91 14.63
C ALA A 18 46.56 12.85 16.11
N CYS A 19 47.52 13.09 17.01
CA CYS A 19 47.36 13.16 18.46
C CYS A 19 47.30 14.65 18.87
N GLY A 20 46.30 15.06 19.64
CA GLY A 20 46.15 16.42 20.16
C GLY A 20 45.29 16.46 21.44
N PRO A 21 45.62 17.27 22.48
CA PRO A 21 45.03 17.16 23.81
C PRO A 21 43.90 18.18 24.10
N GLY A 22 42.78 17.68 24.65
CA GLY A 22 41.79 18.34 25.53
C GLY A 22 40.87 19.43 24.93
N PRO A 23 39.81 19.91 25.64
CA PRO A 23 39.17 19.44 26.88
C PRO A 23 37.62 19.39 26.83
N LEU A 24 37.03 18.95 27.97
CA LEU A 24 35.63 19.02 28.44
C LEU A 24 34.74 17.79 28.13
N PRO A 25 34.25 17.07 29.18
CA PRO A 25 33.20 16.10 28.98
C PRO A 25 31.91 16.83 28.56
N PRO A 26 31.27 16.46 27.44
CA PRO A 26 29.92 16.90 27.17
C PRO A 26 29.03 16.39 28.30
N GLN A 27 28.27 17.31 28.90
CA GLN A 27 27.21 16.96 29.84
C GLN A 27 26.35 15.87 29.19
N ALA A 28 26.25 14.72 29.86
CA ALA A 28 25.29 13.70 29.50
C ALA A 28 23.91 14.24 29.82
N THR A 29 23.38 15.08 28.94
CA THR A 29 21.96 15.41 28.91
C THR A 29 21.27 14.13 28.49
N THR A 30 20.83 13.35 29.49
CA THR A 30 19.91 12.23 29.27
C THR A 30 18.78 12.75 28.38
N PRO A 31 18.60 12.22 27.16
CA PRO A 31 17.44 12.57 26.37
C PRO A 31 16.19 12.24 27.22
N PRO A 32 15.19 13.14 27.27
CA PRO A 32 13.96 12.82 27.95
C PRO A 32 13.44 11.51 27.41
N ALA A 33 13.16 10.56 28.31
CA ALA A 33 12.50 9.32 27.97
C ALA A 33 11.23 9.68 27.20
N THR A 34 11.29 9.52 25.88
CA THR A 34 10.13 9.71 25.02
C THR A 34 9.24 8.53 25.34
N THR A 35 8.27 8.75 26.22
CA THR A 35 7.15 7.83 26.40
C THR A 35 6.63 7.51 25.00
N PRO A 36 6.66 6.25 24.53
CA PRO A 36 6.09 5.91 23.24
C PRO A 36 4.63 6.34 23.27
N ALA A 37 4.29 7.31 22.41
CA ALA A 37 2.92 7.76 22.26
C ALA A 37 2.05 6.54 21.96
N PRO A 38 0.84 6.42 22.55
CA PRO A 38 -0.08 5.35 22.21
C PRO A 38 -0.20 5.27 20.69
N GLU A 39 0.15 4.13 20.12
CA GLU A 39 0.08 3.88 18.69
C GLU A 39 -1.39 4.01 18.30
N ALA A 40 -1.76 5.16 17.74
CA ALA A 40 -3.14 5.50 17.46
C ALA A 40 -3.69 4.44 16.50
N THR A 41 -4.64 3.64 16.98
CA THR A 41 -5.30 2.65 16.14
C THR A 41 -5.93 3.39 14.96
N PRO A 42 -5.59 3.03 13.70
CA PRO A 42 -6.10 3.76 12.54
C PRO A 42 -7.63 3.77 12.56
N ALA A 43 -8.22 4.96 12.50
CA ALA A 43 -9.67 5.11 12.50
C ALA A 43 -10.27 4.44 11.26
N LEU A 44 -11.35 3.68 11.45
CA LEU A 44 -12.06 3.04 10.34
C LEU A 44 -12.94 4.06 9.61
N ALA A 45 -12.79 4.09 8.28
CA ALA A 45 -13.63 4.89 7.41
C ALA A 45 -15.04 4.29 7.30
N GLY A 46 -16.05 5.16 7.28
CA GLY A 46 -17.46 4.78 7.14
C GLY A 46 -17.97 4.94 5.71
N PRO A 47 -19.25 4.60 5.46
CA PRO A 47 -19.88 4.72 4.15
C PRO A 47 -19.72 6.13 3.55
N GLY A 48 -19.44 6.21 2.25
CA GLY A 48 -19.22 7.46 1.50
C GLY A 48 -17.82 8.06 1.67
N THR A 49 -16.96 7.49 2.51
CA THR A 49 -15.60 8.01 2.68
C THR A 49 -14.72 7.62 1.50
N VAL A 50 -14.18 8.61 0.79
CA VAL A 50 -13.16 8.41 -0.24
C VAL A 50 -11.80 8.26 0.43
N CYS A 51 -11.16 7.14 0.17
CA CYS A 51 -9.92 6.72 0.80
C CYS A 51 -8.68 7.01 -0.03
N GLY A 52 -8.82 7.47 -1.27
CA GLY A 52 -7.71 7.76 -2.19
C GLY A 52 -7.94 7.12 -3.55
N GLU A 53 -6.87 6.90 -4.31
CA GLU A 53 -6.96 6.46 -5.71
C GLU A 53 -6.09 5.21 -5.97
N VAL A 54 -6.50 4.43 -6.96
CA VAL A 54 -5.74 3.28 -7.47
C VAL A 54 -5.78 3.25 -9.00
N LYS A 55 -4.85 2.54 -9.63
CA LYS A 55 -4.93 2.25 -11.07
C LYS A 55 -5.82 1.03 -11.30
N ALA A 56 -6.86 1.20 -12.11
CA ALA A 56 -7.73 0.13 -12.55
C ALA A 56 -7.03 -0.78 -13.58
N ALA A 57 -7.72 -1.83 -14.02
CA ALA A 57 -7.16 -2.84 -14.93
C ALA A 57 -6.75 -2.27 -16.30
N ASP A 58 -7.42 -1.22 -16.76
CA ASP A 58 -7.12 -0.50 -18.01
C ASP A 58 -6.05 0.60 -17.81
N GLY A 59 -5.53 0.77 -16.59
CA GLY A 59 -4.54 1.78 -16.24
C GLY A 59 -5.12 3.15 -15.86
N SER A 60 -6.43 3.34 -15.99
CA SER A 60 -7.11 4.58 -15.57
C SER A 60 -7.09 4.75 -14.05
N PRO A 61 -7.09 5.99 -13.53
CA PRO A 61 -7.24 6.22 -12.10
C PRO A 61 -8.69 5.97 -11.67
N ALA A 62 -8.87 5.33 -10.51
CA ALA A 62 -10.16 5.05 -9.91
C ALA A 62 -10.16 5.44 -8.43
N ALA A 63 -11.23 6.11 -7.99
CA ALA A 63 -11.43 6.50 -6.61
C ALA A 63 -11.81 5.28 -5.76
N VAL A 64 -11.11 5.07 -4.65
CA VAL A 64 -11.42 4.04 -3.67
C VAL A 64 -12.33 4.63 -2.61
N ALA A 65 -13.50 4.02 -2.39
CA ALA A 65 -14.41 4.45 -1.34
C ALA A 65 -14.93 3.27 -0.52
N VAL A 66 -15.35 3.56 0.72
CA VAL A 66 -16.15 2.62 1.52
C VAL A 66 -17.61 2.85 1.15
N GLU A 67 -18.27 1.84 0.59
CA GLU A 67 -19.69 1.93 0.26
C GLU A 67 -20.56 1.52 1.45
N ARG A 68 -20.21 0.42 2.13
CA ARG A 68 -20.99 -0.13 3.25
C ARG A 68 -20.08 -0.57 4.37
N GLY A 69 -20.62 -0.57 5.59
CA GLY A 69 -19.88 -0.98 6.80
C GLY A 69 -18.72 -0.03 7.10
N ARG A 70 -17.64 -0.58 7.65
CA ARG A 70 -16.43 0.18 7.97
C ARG A 70 -15.17 -0.57 7.52
N ALA A 71 -14.21 0.16 6.98
CA ALA A 71 -12.92 -0.40 6.56
C ALA A 71 -11.80 0.63 6.75
N GLY A 72 -10.57 0.17 6.97
CA GLY A 72 -9.42 1.07 6.99
C GLY A 72 -9.07 1.53 5.58
N CYS A 73 -8.85 2.83 5.36
CA CYS A 73 -8.53 3.34 4.02
C CYS A 73 -7.26 2.73 3.42
N ALA A 74 -6.23 2.50 4.24
CA ALA A 74 -5.02 1.80 3.81
C ALA A 74 -5.29 0.35 3.40
N GLU A 75 -6.20 -0.35 4.09
CA GLU A 75 -6.62 -1.70 3.70
C GLU A 75 -7.40 -1.66 2.39
N ALA A 76 -8.38 -0.77 2.26
CA ALA A 76 -9.22 -0.63 1.07
C ALA A 76 -8.38 -0.42 -0.19
N GLN A 77 -7.45 0.54 -0.13
CA GLN A 77 -6.52 0.78 -1.25
C GLN A 77 -5.61 -0.41 -1.53
N ARG A 78 -5.09 -1.10 -0.50
CA ARG A 78 -4.24 -2.29 -0.68
C ARG A 78 -5.00 -3.43 -1.36
N VAL A 79 -6.25 -3.67 -0.97
CA VAL A 79 -7.12 -4.71 -1.52
C VAL A 79 -7.38 -4.42 -3.00
N LEU A 80 -7.83 -3.22 -3.35
CA LEU A 80 -8.10 -2.88 -4.75
C LEU A 80 -6.84 -2.84 -5.61
N ARG A 81 -5.71 -2.32 -5.09
CA ARG A 81 -4.41 -2.42 -5.79
C ARG A 81 -4.03 -3.87 -6.05
N ALA A 82 -4.22 -4.75 -5.09
CA ALA A 82 -3.92 -6.16 -5.28
C ALA A 82 -4.90 -6.83 -6.25
N TYR A 83 -6.18 -6.48 -6.23
CA TYR A 83 -7.17 -6.98 -7.19
C TYR A 83 -6.85 -6.57 -8.64
N TYR A 84 -6.37 -5.36 -8.87
CA TYR A 84 -6.02 -4.88 -10.22
C TYR A 84 -4.64 -5.34 -10.71
N ARG A 85 -3.84 -6.04 -9.90
CA ARG A 85 -2.57 -6.60 -10.38
C ARG A 85 -2.81 -7.65 -11.48
N PRO A 86 -2.03 -7.63 -12.58
CA PRO A 86 -2.16 -8.62 -13.66
C PRO A 86 -2.00 -10.07 -13.21
N ARG A 87 -1.20 -10.30 -12.16
CA ARG A 87 -0.92 -11.63 -11.60
C ARG A 87 -2.00 -12.18 -10.68
N THR A 88 -3.06 -11.41 -10.41
CA THR A 88 -4.14 -11.86 -9.53
C THR A 88 -5.02 -12.84 -10.29
N ALA A 89 -5.09 -14.09 -9.82
CA ALA A 89 -5.91 -15.11 -10.43
C ALA A 89 -7.39 -14.75 -10.26
N LYS A 90 -8.08 -14.55 -11.39
CA LYS A 90 -9.48 -14.16 -11.46
C LYS A 90 -10.29 -15.26 -12.14
N GLN A 91 -11.53 -15.46 -11.68
CA GLN A 91 -12.41 -16.51 -12.14
C GLN A 91 -13.61 -15.95 -12.89
N GLY A 92 -13.97 -16.63 -13.99
CA GLY A 92 -15.13 -16.29 -14.81
C GLY A 92 -15.03 -14.91 -15.48
N THR A 93 -16.12 -14.53 -16.15
CA THR A 93 -16.20 -13.26 -16.89
C THR A 93 -16.32 -12.04 -15.98
N ALA A 94 -16.84 -12.21 -14.76
CA ALA A 94 -16.89 -11.16 -13.74
C ALA A 94 -15.53 -10.91 -13.05
N GLY A 95 -14.51 -11.71 -13.35
CA GLY A 95 -13.17 -11.53 -12.81
C GLY A 95 -13.06 -11.74 -11.30
N ILE A 96 -13.83 -12.66 -10.74
CA ILE A 96 -13.95 -12.85 -9.29
C ILE A 96 -12.60 -13.30 -8.70
N ALA A 97 -12.15 -12.66 -7.63
CA ALA A 97 -10.95 -13.06 -6.91
C ALA A 97 -11.05 -12.78 -5.41
N THR A 98 -10.40 -13.61 -4.59
CA THR A 98 -10.25 -13.36 -3.16
C THR A 98 -8.91 -12.71 -2.88
N VAL A 99 -8.92 -11.52 -2.27
CA VAL A 99 -7.72 -10.72 -1.99
C VAL A 99 -7.72 -10.31 -0.53
N ALA A 100 -6.77 -10.81 0.27
CA ALA A 100 -6.68 -10.51 1.71
C ALA A 100 -8.00 -10.78 2.48
N GLY A 101 -8.73 -11.82 2.07
CA GLY A 101 -10.04 -12.19 2.64
C GLY A 101 -11.22 -11.35 2.14
N TRP A 102 -11.01 -10.46 1.16
CA TRP A 102 -12.08 -9.75 0.46
C TRP A 102 -12.43 -10.48 -0.82
N GLU A 103 -13.71 -10.71 -1.07
CA GLU A 103 -14.18 -11.18 -2.36
C GLU A 103 -14.43 -9.98 -3.26
N CYS A 104 -13.66 -9.88 -4.34
CA CYS A 104 -13.71 -8.80 -5.30
C CYS A 104 -14.26 -9.28 -6.64
N ALA A 105 -15.07 -8.46 -7.29
CA ALA A 105 -15.59 -8.71 -8.63
C ALA A 105 -15.63 -7.42 -9.45
N SER A 106 -15.33 -7.54 -10.74
CA SER A 106 -15.51 -6.46 -11.69
C SER A 106 -17.00 -6.30 -11.97
N ASN A 107 -17.45 -5.06 -12.03
CA ASN A 107 -18.80 -4.77 -12.49
C ASN A 107 -18.87 -4.93 -14.01
N THR A 108 -20.09 -5.19 -14.50
CA THR A 108 -20.32 -5.19 -15.95
C THR A 108 -20.16 -3.77 -16.50
N ALA A 109 -19.84 -3.65 -17.79
CA ALA A 109 -19.77 -2.35 -18.45
C ALA A 109 -21.08 -1.55 -18.30
N ALA A 110 -22.24 -2.22 -18.40
CA ALA A 110 -23.54 -1.59 -18.19
C ALA A 110 -23.69 -1.02 -16.76
N GLU A 111 -23.22 -1.73 -15.75
CA GLU A 111 -23.29 -1.25 -14.36
C GLU A 111 -22.32 -0.09 -14.12
N ALA A 112 -21.11 -0.17 -14.67
CA ALA A 112 -20.12 0.90 -14.60
C ALA A 112 -20.64 2.19 -15.26
N MET A 113 -21.34 2.08 -16.40
CA MET A 113 -21.95 3.24 -17.07
C MET A 113 -23.08 3.88 -16.24
N ARG A 114 -23.85 3.07 -15.49
CA ARG A 114 -24.96 3.57 -14.67
C ARG A 114 -24.51 4.22 -13.37
N THR A 115 -23.49 3.66 -12.73
CA THR A 115 -23.11 4.02 -11.36
C THR A 115 -21.74 4.67 -11.24
N GLY A 116 -20.93 4.62 -12.30
CA GLY A 116 -19.51 4.95 -12.24
C GLY A 116 -18.66 3.85 -11.58
N ARG A 117 -19.23 2.74 -11.11
CA ARG A 117 -18.48 1.75 -10.33
C ARG A 117 -17.86 0.67 -11.19
N LEU A 118 -16.53 0.58 -11.13
CA LEU A 118 -15.74 -0.40 -11.87
C LEU A 118 -15.65 -1.76 -11.16
N THR A 119 -15.57 -1.76 -9.84
CA THR A 119 -15.32 -2.97 -9.04
C THR A 119 -15.91 -2.82 -7.65
N SER A 120 -16.37 -3.93 -7.08
CA SER A 120 -16.76 -4.01 -5.67
C SER A 120 -16.00 -5.14 -4.98
N CYS A 121 -15.60 -4.91 -3.73
CA CYS A 121 -15.01 -5.92 -2.87
C CYS A 121 -15.79 -5.98 -1.56
N ARG A 122 -16.12 -7.19 -1.10
CA ARG A 122 -16.88 -7.43 0.14
C ARG A 122 -16.11 -8.28 1.14
N LYS A 123 -16.28 -7.96 2.44
CA LYS A 123 -15.79 -8.75 3.57
C LYS A 123 -16.71 -8.55 4.77
N GLY A 124 -17.43 -9.60 5.15
CA GLY A 124 -18.46 -9.50 6.18
C GLY A 124 -19.52 -8.46 5.80
N THR A 125 -19.70 -7.44 6.64
CA THR A 125 -20.65 -6.33 6.41
C THR A 125 -20.04 -5.13 5.68
N ALA A 126 -18.73 -5.16 5.41
CA ALA A 126 -18.03 -4.07 4.74
C ALA A 126 -17.97 -4.29 3.23
N THR A 127 -18.22 -3.20 2.48
CA THR A 127 -18.04 -3.14 1.03
C THR A 127 -17.19 -1.94 0.69
N ILE A 128 -16.13 -2.17 -0.08
CA ILE A 128 -15.31 -1.13 -0.69
C ILE A 128 -15.47 -1.17 -2.20
N VAL A 129 -15.30 -0.03 -2.84
CA VAL A 129 -15.56 0.13 -4.27
C VAL A 129 -14.44 0.90 -4.93
N ALA A 130 -14.29 0.68 -6.24
CA ALA A 130 -13.49 1.51 -7.12
C ALA A 130 -14.43 2.17 -8.13
N ASP A 131 -14.49 3.50 -8.10
CA ASP A 131 -15.34 4.30 -8.96
C ASP A 131 -14.50 5.10 -9.97
N VAL A 132 -15.07 5.37 -11.14
CA VAL A 132 -14.47 6.25 -12.15
C VAL A 132 -14.35 7.66 -11.58
N ILE A 133 -13.20 8.28 -11.79
CA ILE A 133 -13.00 9.70 -11.49
C ILE A 133 -13.45 10.49 -12.73
N PRO A 134 -14.42 11.42 -12.59
CA PRO A 134 -14.91 12.22 -13.70
C PRO A 134 -13.87 13.20 -14.25
#